data_AF-A0A5E7SHX4-F1
#
_entry.id   AF-A0A5E7SHX4-F1
#
_cell.length_a   1.000
_cell.length_b   1.000
_cell.length_c   1.000
_cell.angle_alpha   90.00
_cell.angle_beta   90.00
_cell.angle_gamma   90.00
#
_symmetry.space_group_name_H-M   'P 1'
#
loop_
_entity.id
_entity.type
_entity.pdbx_description
1 polymer ?
#
loop_
_entity_poly.entity_id
_entity_poly.type
_entity_poly.pdbx_seq_one_letter_code
_entity_poly.pdbx_strand_id
1 'polypeptide(L)'
;MGNLIALTRDNLHELESIERLAAFLGAARFGALALQLAYEYPVKTDEPYLSIRRMHPSSVIGASEALFEALCVVCEVVIGRMPELLRVLSYRCRHENRTTVPYGLWLTLLEWANTDMSLVDSTSPCATDGRSHPDTAPEFQELVANSQAMLDQEFVLSRKREGLSVCEAVEILIAHRRGIHDSWQDGKLDN
;
A
#
# COMPACT_ATOMS: atom_id res chain seq x y z
N MET A 1 -2.04 -7.60 -23.42
CA MET A 1 -2.99 -6.80 -22.62
C MET A 1 -3.27 -7.60 -21.38
N GLY A 2 -2.99 -7.05 -20.19
CA GLY A 2 -3.29 -7.73 -18.94
C GLY A 2 -4.76 -8.10 -18.82
N ASN A 3 -5.07 -9.24 -18.22
CA ASN A 3 -6.45 -9.67 -18.00
C ASN A 3 -7.03 -8.92 -16.79
N LEU A 4 -8.17 -8.27 -16.99
CA LEU A 4 -8.96 -7.66 -15.91
C LEU A 4 -9.57 -8.76 -15.04
N ILE A 5 -9.27 -8.72 -13.75
CA ILE A 5 -9.94 -9.49 -12.71
C ILE A 5 -10.89 -8.53 -11.98
N ALA A 6 -12.16 -8.91 -11.87
CA ALA A 6 -13.13 -8.17 -11.08
C ALA A 6 -13.26 -8.79 -9.69
N LEU A 7 -13.57 -7.97 -8.69
CA LEU A 7 -14.11 -8.48 -7.43
C LEU A 7 -15.50 -9.08 -7.68
N THR A 8 -15.65 -10.34 -7.30
CA THR A 8 -16.84 -11.17 -7.41
C THR A 8 -17.02 -11.95 -6.10
N ARG A 9 -18.02 -12.83 -6.03
CA ARG A 9 -18.19 -13.69 -4.86
C ARG A 9 -17.05 -14.71 -4.70
N ASP A 10 -16.43 -15.13 -5.80
CA ASP A 10 -15.44 -16.21 -5.80
C ASP A 10 -14.12 -15.78 -5.16
N ASN A 11 -13.74 -14.50 -5.31
CA ASN A 11 -12.54 -13.90 -4.72
C ASN A 11 -12.84 -12.92 -3.56
N LEU A 12 -14.07 -12.94 -3.03
CA LEU A 12 -14.45 -12.07 -1.90
C LEU A 12 -13.63 -12.37 -0.64
N HIS A 13 -13.32 -13.64 -0.40
CA HIS A 13 -12.51 -14.08 0.75
C HIS A 13 -11.10 -13.48 0.76
N GLU A 14 -10.53 -13.18 -0.42
CA GLU A 14 -9.24 -12.50 -0.56
C GLU A 14 -9.35 -11.07 -0.02
N LEU A 15 -10.39 -10.36 -0.46
CA LEU A 15 -10.69 -9.01 0.02
C LEU A 15 -10.93 -9.00 1.52
N GLU A 16 -11.75 -9.92 2.05
CA GLU A 16 -12.02 -10.02 3.49
C GLU A 16 -10.75 -10.29 4.32
N SER A 17 -9.78 -11.03 3.77
CA SER A 17 -8.51 -11.27 4.46
C SER A 17 -7.64 -10.01 4.50
N ILE A 18 -7.57 -9.27 3.40
CA ILE A 18 -6.86 -7.99 3.35
C ILE A 18 -7.56 -6.92 4.19
N GLU A 19 -8.90 -6.91 4.27
CA GLU A 19 -9.67 -6.06 5.17
C GLU A 19 -9.36 -6.36 6.63
N ARG A 20 -9.24 -7.64 7.01
CA ARG A 20 -8.82 -8.03 8.36
C ARG A 20 -7.41 -7.56 8.68
N LEU A 21 -6.48 -7.68 7.73
CA LEU A 21 -5.13 -7.13 7.85
C LEU A 21 -5.17 -5.60 8.04
N ALA A 22 -5.95 -4.90 7.23
CA ALA A 22 -6.10 -3.45 7.32
C ALA A 22 -6.71 -3.01 8.65
N ALA A 23 -7.71 -3.73 9.15
CA ALA A 23 -8.33 -3.48 10.44
C ALA A 23 -7.37 -3.74 11.60
N PHE A 24 -6.56 -4.80 11.52
CA PHE A 24 -5.55 -5.12 12.54
C PHE A 24 -4.45 -4.07 12.62
N LEU A 25 -3.90 -3.67 11.47
CA LEU A 25 -2.81 -2.68 11.42
C LEU A 25 -3.31 -1.25 11.68
N GLY A 26 -4.55 -0.96 11.27
CA GLY A 26 -5.06 0.40 11.12
C GLY A 26 -4.61 1.05 9.81
N ALA A 27 -5.34 2.08 9.38
CA ALA A 27 -5.21 2.68 8.05
C ALA A 27 -3.79 3.19 7.71
N ALA A 28 -3.11 3.82 8.67
CA ALA A 28 -1.77 4.36 8.48
C ALA A 28 -0.69 3.28 8.37
N ARG A 29 -0.79 2.18 9.13
CA ARG A 29 0.21 1.09 9.03
C ARG A 29 -0.05 0.20 7.83
N PHE A 30 -1.33 -0.05 7.52
CA PHE A 30 -1.70 -0.81 6.34
C PHE A 30 -1.26 -0.13 5.04
N GLY A 31 -1.51 1.17 4.88
CA GLY A 31 -1.11 1.85 3.64
C GLY A 31 0.40 1.94 3.48
N ALA A 32 1.16 2.00 4.58
CA ALA A 32 2.61 2.03 4.58
C ALA A 32 3.16 0.70 4.07
N LEU A 33 2.64 -0.41 4.61
CA LEU A 33 2.90 -1.75 4.10
C LEU A 33 2.56 -1.85 2.62
N ALA A 34 1.35 -1.45 2.23
CA ALA A 34 0.90 -1.56 0.84
C ALA A 34 1.77 -0.73 -0.12
N LEU A 35 2.23 0.46 0.30
CA LEU A 35 3.16 1.30 -0.44
C LEU A 35 4.55 0.69 -0.53
N GLN A 36 5.06 0.13 0.56
CA GLN A 36 6.35 -0.56 0.57
C GLN A 36 6.35 -1.69 -0.47
N LEU A 37 5.34 -2.56 -0.40
CA LEU A 37 5.16 -3.64 -1.38
C LEU A 37 5.02 -3.08 -2.80
N ALA A 38 4.29 -1.98 -2.97
CA ALA A 38 4.13 -1.34 -4.28
C ALA A 38 5.44 -0.78 -4.85
N TYR A 39 6.41 -0.37 -4.02
CA TYR A 39 7.73 0.06 -4.48
C TYR A 39 8.66 -1.11 -4.80
N GLU A 40 8.59 -2.18 -4.00
CA GLU A 40 9.40 -3.38 -4.19
C GLU A 40 8.91 -4.24 -5.37
N TYR A 41 7.60 -4.21 -5.65
CA TYR A 41 6.99 -5.04 -6.67
C TYR A 41 7.50 -4.69 -8.09
N PRO A 42 7.97 -5.68 -8.88
CA PRO A 42 8.41 -5.48 -10.26
C PRO A 42 7.21 -5.44 -11.20
N VAL A 43 6.61 -4.25 -11.33
CA VAL A 43 5.42 -3.98 -12.18
C VAL A 43 5.66 -4.37 -13.63
N LYS A 44 4.72 -5.10 -14.23
CA LYS A 44 4.73 -5.49 -15.66
C LYS A 44 3.51 -4.92 -16.38
N THR A 45 3.63 -4.69 -17.69
CA THR A 45 2.53 -4.10 -18.48
C THR A 45 1.53 -5.13 -19.01
N ASP A 46 1.90 -6.41 -19.00
CA ASP A 46 1.11 -7.53 -19.52
C ASP A 46 0.50 -8.40 -18.41
N GLU A 47 0.75 -8.09 -17.14
CA GLU A 47 0.22 -8.85 -16.01
C GLU A 47 -1.29 -8.61 -15.80
N PRO A 48 -2.01 -9.60 -15.25
CA PRO A 48 -3.39 -9.38 -14.83
C PRO A 48 -3.47 -8.32 -13.74
N TYR A 49 -4.60 -7.63 -13.66
CA TYR A 49 -4.85 -6.58 -12.69
C TYR A 49 -6.23 -6.74 -12.07
N LEU A 50 -6.33 -6.44 -10.79
CA LEU A 50 -7.57 -6.49 -10.03
C LEU A 50 -8.22 -5.10 -10.00
N SER A 51 -9.47 -5.01 -10.47
CA SER A 51 -10.27 -3.80 -10.31
C SER A 51 -11.08 -3.88 -9.03
N ILE A 52 -10.85 -2.90 -8.17
CA ILE A 52 -11.42 -2.83 -6.82
C ILE A 52 -12.38 -1.65 -6.78
N ARG A 53 -13.56 -1.88 -6.23
CA ARG A 53 -14.57 -0.83 -6.03
C ARG A 53 -14.59 -0.39 -4.59
N ARG A 54 -14.84 0.90 -4.37
CA ARG A 54 -15.15 1.41 -3.04
C ARG A 54 -16.52 0.91 -2.62
N MET A 55 -16.62 0.37 -1.41
CA MET A 55 -17.90 -0.03 -0.82
C MET A 55 -18.80 1.20 -0.71
N HIS A 56 -20.03 1.06 -1.20
CA HIS A 56 -21.08 2.07 -1.13
C HIS A 56 -22.35 1.41 -0.58
N PRO A 57 -23.29 2.16 0.01
CA PRO A 57 -24.54 1.59 0.52
C PRO A 57 -25.34 0.77 -0.50
N SER A 58 -25.16 1.05 -1.81
CA SER A 58 -25.79 0.34 -2.92
C SER A 58 -24.92 -0.74 -3.57
N SER A 59 -23.68 -0.94 -3.12
CA SER A 59 -22.76 -1.93 -3.66
C SER A 59 -22.54 -3.06 -2.67
N VAL A 60 -22.86 -4.29 -3.08
CA VAL A 60 -22.76 -5.48 -2.23
C VAL A 60 -21.30 -5.96 -2.05
N ILE A 61 -20.41 -5.62 -2.99
CA ILE A 61 -19.01 -6.05 -2.99
C ILE A 61 -18.11 -4.85 -3.26
N GLY A 62 -17.29 -4.49 -2.28
CA GLY A 62 -16.32 -3.41 -2.38
C GLY A 62 -15.46 -3.30 -1.11
N ALA A 63 -14.34 -2.60 -1.25
CA ALA A 63 -13.41 -2.34 -0.17
C ALA A 63 -13.92 -1.23 0.77
N SER A 64 -13.65 -1.35 2.06
CA SER A 64 -13.82 -0.30 3.06
C SER A 64 -13.11 0.98 2.63
N GLU A 65 -13.54 2.11 3.18
CA GLU A 65 -12.97 3.41 2.83
C GLU A 65 -11.45 3.46 3.07
N ALA A 66 -11.00 3.00 4.23
CA ALA A 66 -9.58 3.02 4.58
C ALA A 66 -8.73 2.15 3.63
N LEU A 67 -9.19 0.92 3.34
CA LEU A 67 -8.51 0.03 2.40
C LEU A 67 -8.49 0.64 1.00
N PHE A 68 -9.65 1.11 0.54
CA PHE A 68 -9.80 1.69 -0.79
C PHE A 68 -8.88 2.89 -1.00
N GLU A 69 -8.79 3.80 -0.02
CA GLU A 69 -7.92 4.95 -0.10
C GLU A 69 -6.44 4.56 -0.16
N ALA A 70 -5.99 3.60 0.65
CA ALA A 70 -4.63 3.08 0.58
C ALA A 70 -4.33 2.49 -0.81
N LEU A 71 -5.26 1.72 -1.39
CA LEU A 71 -5.11 1.13 -2.71
C LEU A 71 -5.18 2.15 -3.86
N CYS A 72 -5.85 3.28 -3.69
CA CYS A 72 -5.75 4.42 -4.61
C CYS A 72 -4.32 4.97 -4.64
N VAL A 73 -3.71 5.20 -3.47
CA VAL A 73 -2.33 5.69 -3.38
C VAL A 73 -1.37 4.69 -4.03
N VAL A 74 -1.54 3.40 -3.76
CA VAL A 74 -0.77 2.33 -4.42
C VAL A 74 -0.91 2.37 -5.94
N CYS A 75 -2.13 2.55 -6.45
CA CYS A 75 -2.39 2.65 -7.89
C CYS A 75 -1.61 3.83 -8.52
N GLU A 76 -1.63 5.01 -7.88
CA GLU A 76 -0.88 6.17 -8.35
C GLU A 76 0.63 5.92 -8.36
N VAL A 77 1.18 5.30 -7.32
CA VAL A 77 2.61 4.97 -7.26
C VAL A 77 2.99 3.99 -8.36
N VAL A 78 2.18 2.97 -8.58
CA VAL A 78 2.39 1.98 -9.66
C VAL A 78 2.39 2.67 -11.03
N ILE A 79 1.45 3.59 -11.28
CA ILE A 79 1.40 4.37 -12.54
C ILE A 79 2.58 5.32 -12.65
N GLY A 80 2.97 6.00 -11.57
CA GLY A 80 4.11 6.91 -11.55
C GLY A 80 5.44 6.20 -11.87
N ARG A 81 5.56 4.93 -11.49
CA ARG A 81 6.70 4.06 -11.83
C ARG A 81 6.61 3.49 -13.25
N MET A 82 5.41 3.21 -13.74
CA MET A 82 5.17 2.61 -15.06
C MET A 82 4.01 3.33 -15.80
N PRO A 83 4.26 4.50 -16.40
CA PRO A 83 3.22 5.31 -17.04
C PRO A 83 2.49 4.61 -18.19
N GLU A 84 3.14 3.61 -18.81
CA GLU A 84 2.59 2.78 -19.88
C GLU A 84 1.30 2.05 -19.47
N LEU A 85 1.09 1.83 -18.16
CA LEU A 85 -0.14 1.25 -17.64
C LEU A 85 -1.37 2.09 -17.95
N LEU A 86 -1.22 3.41 -18.20
CA LEU A 86 -2.33 4.27 -18.65
C LEU A 86 -2.88 3.87 -20.04
N ARG A 87 -2.21 2.99 -20.78
CA ARG A 87 -2.77 2.35 -21.99
C ARG A 87 -3.93 1.41 -21.66
N VAL A 88 -3.98 0.88 -20.44
CA VAL A 88 -5.04 0.02 -19.93
C VAL A 88 -6.18 0.86 -19.35
N LEU A 89 -7.41 0.60 -19.79
CA LEU A 89 -8.59 1.40 -19.42
C LEU A 89 -8.83 1.45 -17.91
N SER A 90 -8.61 0.36 -17.18
CA SER A 90 -8.83 0.32 -15.73
C SER A 90 -7.90 1.23 -14.94
N TYR A 91 -6.64 1.39 -15.38
CA TYR A 91 -5.72 2.37 -14.80
C TYR A 91 -6.09 3.79 -15.23
N ARG A 92 -6.49 4.00 -16.49
CA ARG A 92 -6.88 5.32 -17.01
C ARG A 92 -8.16 5.87 -16.37
N CYS A 93 -9.13 5.01 -16.14
CA CYS A 93 -10.45 5.34 -15.59
C CYS A 93 -10.56 5.00 -14.10
N ARG A 94 -9.44 5.02 -13.37
CA ARG A 94 -9.46 5.02 -11.90
C ARG A 94 -10.05 6.35 -11.42
N HIS A 95 -10.89 6.31 -10.41
CA HIS A 95 -11.57 7.48 -9.86
C HIS A 95 -12.04 7.20 -8.43
N GLU A 96 -12.77 8.13 -7.83
CA GLU A 96 -13.22 8.14 -6.43
C GLU A 96 -13.88 6.83 -5.93
N ASN A 97 -14.42 5.99 -6.83
CA ASN A 97 -15.12 4.76 -6.49
C ASN A 97 -14.51 3.50 -7.11
N ARG A 98 -13.44 3.63 -7.89
CA ARG A 98 -12.77 2.51 -8.54
C ARG A 98 -11.26 2.72 -8.62
N THR A 99 -10.51 1.76 -8.10
CA THR A 99 -9.05 1.68 -8.22
C THR A 99 -8.64 0.37 -8.90
N THR A 100 -7.37 0.27 -9.27
CA THR A 100 -6.80 -0.90 -9.95
C THR A 100 -5.42 -1.21 -9.37
N VAL A 101 -5.16 -2.48 -9.09
CA VAL A 101 -3.89 -2.95 -8.53
C VAL A 101 -3.36 -4.09 -9.41
N PRO A 102 -2.05 -4.15 -9.71
CA PRO A 102 -1.46 -5.35 -10.31
C PRO A 102 -1.82 -6.59 -9.50
N TYR A 103 -2.23 -7.68 -10.15
CA TYR A 103 -2.73 -8.84 -9.42
C TYR A 103 -1.63 -9.53 -8.61
N GLY A 104 -0.39 -9.55 -9.09
CA GLY A 104 0.71 -10.09 -8.28
C GLY A 104 0.96 -9.27 -7.02
N LEU A 105 0.83 -7.94 -7.07
CA LEU A 105 0.91 -7.10 -5.87
C LEU A 105 -0.26 -7.37 -4.89
N TRP A 106 -1.46 -7.61 -5.42
CA TRP A 106 -2.60 -8.04 -4.62
C TRP A 106 -2.34 -9.39 -3.93
N LEU A 107 -1.75 -10.35 -4.64
CA LEU A 107 -1.37 -11.63 -4.06
C LEU A 107 -0.31 -11.48 -2.96
N THR A 108 0.68 -10.60 -3.13
CA THR A 108 1.64 -10.30 -2.07
C THR A 108 0.95 -9.74 -0.82
N LEU A 109 0.00 -8.81 -0.97
CA LEU A 109 -0.82 -8.33 0.16
C LEU A 109 -1.62 -9.46 0.82
N LEU A 110 -2.15 -10.39 0.03
CA LEU A 110 -2.89 -11.54 0.51
C LEU A 110 -1.99 -12.53 1.27
N GLU A 111 -0.75 -12.75 0.83
CA GLU A 111 0.25 -13.53 1.55
C GLU A 111 0.53 -12.94 2.93
N TRP A 112 0.68 -11.61 3.02
CA TRP A 112 0.80 -10.90 4.29
C TRP A 112 -0.45 -11.07 5.16
N ALA A 113 -1.64 -10.98 4.58
CA ALA A 113 -2.90 -11.16 5.30
C ALA A 113 -3.11 -12.58 5.83
N ASN A 114 -2.53 -13.58 5.15
CA ASN A 114 -2.61 -14.99 5.52
C ASN A 114 -1.45 -15.46 6.39
N THR A 115 -0.43 -14.63 6.59
CA THR A 115 0.63 -14.91 7.56
C THR A 115 0.02 -14.89 8.95
N ASP A 116 0.23 -15.93 9.75
CA ASP A 116 -0.49 -16.16 11.03
C ASP A 116 -0.36 -14.95 11.98
N MET A 117 -1.39 -14.11 12.01
CA MET A 117 -1.44 -12.91 12.85
C MET A 117 -1.63 -13.25 14.35
N SER A 118 -1.94 -14.51 14.67
CA SER A 118 -2.03 -15.01 16.05
C SER A 118 -0.67 -15.14 16.76
N LEU A 119 0.44 -15.06 16.02
CA LEU A 119 1.79 -15.00 16.60
C LEU A 119 2.21 -13.58 16.99
N VAL A 120 1.41 -12.56 16.68
CA VAL A 120 1.82 -11.14 16.77
C VAL A 120 1.26 -10.44 18.01
N ASP A 121 0.48 -11.11 18.88
CA ASP A 121 0.01 -10.46 20.11
C ASP A 121 -0.12 -11.42 21.31
N SER A 122 0.87 -11.38 22.21
CA SER A 122 0.75 -11.76 23.63
C SER A 122 1.90 -11.18 24.47
N THR A 123 2.11 -9.87 24.43
CA THR A 123 2.75 -9.17 25.56
C THR A 123 1.85 -8.06 26.05
N SER A 124 0.83 -8.50 26.80
CA SER A 124 0.14 -7.69 27.80
C SER A 124 1.18 -7.13 28.80
N PRO A 125 1.19 -5.83 29.11
CA PRO A 125 2.11 -5.26 30.08
C PRO A 125 1.53 -5.49 31.49
N CYS A 126 1.74 -6.67 32.06
CA CYS A 126 1.57 -6.88 33.49
C CYS A 126 2.95 -6.92 34.15
N ALA A 127 3.08 -6.09 35.19
CA ALA A 127 4.31 -5.66 35.84
C ALA A 127 5.23 -6.76 36.40
N THR A 128 6.50 -6.35 36.51
CA THR A 128 7.54 -6.71 37.50
C THR A 128 8.44 -7.94 37.26
N ASP A 129 9.69 -7.57 36.92
CA ASP A 129 10.97 -8.02 37.48
C ASP A 129 11.76 -9.14 36.80
N GLY A 130 13.04 -8.82 36.53
CA GLY A 130 14.11 -9.81 36.42
C GLY A 130 14.52 -10.32 35.02
N ARG A 131 15.40 -9.56 34.35
CA ARG A 131 16.58 -10.04 33.58
C ARG A 131 16.41 -10.90 32.31
N SER A 132 16.95 -10.31 31.23
CA SER A 132 17.72 -10.88 30.09
C SER A 132 16.99 -11.05 28.74
N HIS A 133 17.38 -10.19 27.80
CA HIS A 133 17.15 -10.07 26.34
C HIS A 133 18.03 -11.08 25.54
N PRO A 134 17.99 -11.21 24.18
CA PRO A 134 16.97 -10.97 23.12
C PRO A 134 16.43 -12.28 22.52
N ASP A 135 15.29 -12.27 21.82
CA ASP A 135 15.25 -12.47 20.36
C ASP A 135 13.84 -12.78 19.83
N THR A 136 13.54 -12.18 18.68
CA THR A 136 12.42 -12.42 17.76
C THR A 136 10.99 -12.19 18.27
N ALA A 137 10.53 -10.93 18.22
CA ALA A 137 9.22 -10.49 17.68
C ALA A 137 8.80 -9.12 18.22
N PRO A 138 9.26 -8.04 17.55
CA PRO A 138 8.37 -6.93 17.20
C PRO A 138 8.52 -6.48 15.73
N GLU A 139 9.24 -7.28 14.92
CA GLU A 139 9.78 -6.87 13.61
C GLU A 139 8.73 -6.21 12.73
N PHE A 140 7.50 -6.73 12.65
CA PHE A 140 6.54 -6.19 11.70
C PHE A 140 6.02 -4.79 12.06
N GLN A 141 5.73 -4.53 13.34
CA GLN A 141 5.25 -3.22 13.76
C GLN A 141 6.37 -2.19 13.76
N GLU A 142 7.60 -2.60 14.11
CA GLU A 142 8.77 -1.72 14.15
C GLU A 142 9.31 -1.41 12.73
N LEU A 143 9.25 -2.39 11.82
CA LEU A 143 9.63 -2.21 10.42
C LEU A 143 8.69 -1.22 9.72
N VAL A 144 7.37 -1.32 9.95
CA VAL A 144 6.40 -0.38 9.38
C VAL A 144 6.52 0.99 10.04
N ALA A 145 6.67 1.06 11.38
CA ALA A 145 6.81 2.31 12.12
C ALA A 145 8.07 3.12 11.73
N ASN A 146 9.14 2.45 11.28
CA ASN A 146 10.37 3.10 10.80
C ASN A 146 10.51 3.08 9.27
N SER A 147 9.48 2.65 8.53
CA SER A 147 9.56 2.56 7.07
C SER A 147 9.40 3.94 6.42
N GLN A 148 10.25 4.21 5.43
CA GLN A 148 10.06 5.37 4.55
C GLN A 148 8.69 5.36 3.85
N ALA A 149 8.11 4.18 3.61
CA ALA A 149 6.78 4.04 3.04
C ALA A 149 5.66 4.61 3.94
N MET A 150 5.85 4.57 5.27
CA MET A 150 4.93 5.21 6.21
C MET A 150 5.00 6.74 6.10
N LEU A 151 6.21 7.31 6.04
CA LEU A 151 6.41 8.75 5.83
C LEU A 151 5.82 9.20 4.49
N ASP A 152 6.01 8.41 3.44
CA ASP A 152 5.40 8.64 2.13
C ASP A 152 3.87 8.62 2.18
N GLN A 153 3.27 7.67 2.90
CA GLN A 153 1.82 7.61 3.06
C GLN A 153 1.30 8.84 3.81
N GLU A 154 1.93 9.19 4.93
CA GLU A 154 1.54 10.35 5.72
C GLU A 154 1.68 11.64 4.91
N PHE A 155 2.73 11.75 4.11
CA PHE A 155 2.91 12.86 3.18
C PHE A 155 1.74 12.96 2.21
N VAL A 156 1.39 11.87 1.52
CA VAL A 156 0.28 11.86 0.55
C VAL A 156 -1.06 12.19 1.23
N LEU A 157 -1.32 11.62 2.41
CA LEU A 157 -2.53 11.89 3.17
C LEU A 157 -2.59 13.35 3.65
N SER A 158 -1.47 13.94 4.06
CA SER A 158 -1.41 15.35 4.45
C SER A 158 -1.75 16.27 3.28
N ARG A 159 -1.17 16.01 2.09
CA ARG A 159 -1.48 16.80 0.89
C ARG A 159 -2.94 16.66 0.47
N LYS A 160 -3.53 15.48 0.62
CA LYS A 160 -4.96 15.29 0.40
C LYS A 160 -5.82 16.14 1.34
N ARG A 161 -5.43 16.29 2.62
CA ARG A 161 -6.12 17.19 3.57
C ARG A 161 -5.97 18.66 3.21
N GLU A 162 -4.91 19.04 2.49
CA GLU A 162 -4.71 20.38 1.92
C GLU A 162 -5.54 20.63 0.64
N GLY A 163 -6.31 19.63 0.19
CA GLY A 163 -7.20 19.74 -0.96
C GLY A 163 -6.58 19.26 -2.28
N LEU A 164 -5.37 18.72 -2.27
CA LEU A 164 -4.77 18.12 -3.46
C LEU A 164 -5.41 16.77 -3.77
N SER A 165 -5.48 16.43 -5.05
CA SER A 165 -5.81 15.07 -5.46
C SER A 165 -4.69 14.10 -5.08
N VAL A 166 -5.02 12.81 -4.98
CA VAL A 166 -4.03 11.76 -4.68
C VAL A 166 -2.94 11.72 -5.75
N CYS A 167 -3.31 11.92 -7.03
CA CYS A 167 -2.36 11.99 -8.14
C CYS A 167 -1.34 13.11 -7.92
N GLU A 168 -1.80 14.34 -7.65
CA GLU A 168 -0.92 15.50 -7.43
C GLU A 168 -0.02 15.31 -6.21
N ALA A 169 -0.57 14.78 -5.11
CA ALA A 169 0.19 14.48 -3.92
C ALA A 169 1.33 13.46 -4.18
N VAL A 170 1.05 12.43 -4.98
CA VAL A 170 2.03 11.41 -5.36
C VAL A 170 3.06 11.96 -6.35
N GLU A 171 2.65 12.78 -7.32
CA GLU A 171 3.58 13.46 -8.24
C GLU A 171 4.57 14.33 -7.48
N ILE A 172 4.10 15.09 -6.49
CA ILE A 172 4.96 15.90 -5.60
C ILE A 172 5.90 14.99 -4.80
N LEU A 173 5.41 13.89 -4.24
CA LEU A 173 6.24 12.93 -3.50
C LEU A 173 7.34 12.33 -4.38
N ILE A 174 7.00 11.92 -5.60
CA ILE A 174 7.95 11.37 -6.58
C ILE A 174 8.98 12.43 -6.97
N ALA A 175 8.54 13.67 -7.26
CA ALA A 175 9.43 14.78 -7.56
C ALA A 175 10.38 15.09 -6.38
N HIS A 176 9.85 15.10 -5.16
CA HIS A 176 10.62 15.29 -3.93
C HIS A 176 11.69 14.20 -3.75
N ARG A 177 11.34 12.93 -3.99
CA ARG A 177 12.30 11.82 -3.95
C ARG A 177 13.37 11.92 -5.03
N ARG A 178 13.02 12.34 -6.25
CA ARG A 178 13.99 12.56 -7.34
C ARG A 178 14.97 13.68 -7.00
N GLY A 179 14.48 14.81 -6.47
CA GLY A 179 15.33 15.93 -6.06
C GLY A 179 16.30 15.60 -4.91
N ILE A 180 15.91 14.73 -3.98
CA ILE A 180 16.81 14.23 -2.93
C ILE A 180 17.91 13.32 -3.52
N HIS A 181 17.56 12.53 -4.54
CA HIS A 181 18.52 11.59 -5.16
C HIS A 181 19.58 12.31 -6.00
N ASP A 182 19.25 13.45 -6.61
CA ASP A 182 20.20 14.27 -7.37
C ASP A 182 21.17 15.04 -6.44
N SER A 183 20.73 15.42 -5.23
CA SER A 183 21.57 16.12 -4.24
C SER A 183 22.68 15.25 -3.63
N TRP A 184 22.59 13.92 -3.74
CA TRP A 184 23.58 12.97 -3.21
C TRP A 184 24.65 12.57 -4.21
N GLN A 185 24.45 12.82 -5.52
CA GLN A 185 25.45 12.51 -6.55
C GLN A 185 26.47 13.63 -6.76
N ASP A 186 26.22 14.85 -6.27
CA ASP A 186 27.10 16.00 -6.45
C ASP A 186 28.20 16.12 -5.35
N GLY A 187 28.28 15.15 -4.44
CA GLY A 187 29.23 15.15 -3.32
C GLY A 187 30.50 14.30 -3.52
N LYS A 188 30.76 13.80 -4.74
CA LYS A 188 31.84 12.82 -4.98
C LYS A 188 32.78 13.17 -6.14
N LEU A 189 33.19 14.43 -6.22
CA LEU A 189 34.43 14.82 -6.90
C LEU A 189 35.09 15.92 -6.07
N ASP A 190 36.08 15.52 -5.27
CA ASP A 190 37.35 16.24 -5.08
C ASP A 190 38.12 15.60 -3.92
N ASN A 191 39.07 14.75 -4.28
CA ASN A 191 40.28 14.50 -3.51
C ASN A 191 41.40 14.07 -4.46
#